data_AF-A0ABD2U9Q9-F1
#
_entry.id   AF-A0ABD2U9Q9-F1
#
_cell.length_a   1.000
_cell.length_b   1.000
_cell.length_c   1.000
_cell.angle_alpha   90.00
_cell.angle_beta   90.00
_cell.angle_gamma   90.00
#
_symmetry.space_group_name_H-M   'P 1'
#
loop_
_entity.id
_entity.type
_entity.pdbx_description
1 polymer ?
#
loop_
_entity_poly.entity_id
_entity_poly.type
_entity_poly.pdbx_seq_one_letter_code
_entity_poly.pdbx_strand_id
1 'polypeptide(L)'
;MEKIFTKYWGDFDDMNMLLFVAIVLDPRYKFKYVEFLFKIFYKPVEGVDSSTKVNNTLSLLYTHYANSLVGTHDENIKFEASGMSQNNEMQDCDVQSQWEKFVENENNVDTKSDLDKYLLDGLEKSKNFNILAWWKTSSERYPIVSKIARDVLAIPVSTVASESVFSTGGRILDCYRSSLSPKTAEALIYSQQWLRTTTFKEYKFEDLLDEIQNLDILEKGTSHN
;
A
#
# COMPACT_ATOMS: atom_id res chain seq x y z
N MET A 1 -15.97 -12.09 -22.12
CA MET A 1 -15.00 -11.95 -21.01
C MET A 1 -13.58 -11.78 -21.51
N GLU A 2 -13.09 -12.67 -22.38
CA GLU A 2 -11.72 -12.62 -22.94
C GLU A 2 -11.35 -11.29 -23.61
N LYS A 3 -12.22 -10.74 -24.49
CA LYS A 3 -11.99 -9.43 -25.13
C LYS A 3 -11.86 -8.24 -24.15
N ILE A 4 -12.52 -8.32 -23.00
CA ILE A 4 -12.44 -7.28 -21.96
C ILE A 4 -11.13 -7.49 -21.20
N PHE A 5 -10.80 -8.73 -20.86
CA PHE A 5 -9.55 -9.07 -20.20
C PHE A 5 -8.32 -8.63 -21.01
N THR A 6 -8.21 -9.04 -22.26
CA THR A 6 -7.09 -8.65 -23.14
C THR A 6 -7.00 -7.14 -23.35
N LYS A 7 -8.15 -6.43 -23.38
CA LYS A 7 -8.17 -4.97 -23.52
C LYS A 7 -7.51 -4.24 -22.34
N TYR A 8 -7.71 -4.71 -21.11
CA TYR A 8 -7.21 -4.03 -19.91
C TYR A 8 -5.85 -4.56 -19.43
N TRP A 9 -5.56 -5.84 -19.69
CA TRP A 9 -4.37 -6.51 -19.16
C TRP A 9 -3.26 -6.70 -20.19
N GLY A 10 -3.57 -6.54 -21.48
CA GLY A 10 -2.64 -6.87 -22.57
C GLY A 10 -2.40 -8.37 -22.69
N ASP A 11 -1.43 -8.73 -23.52
CA ASP A 11 -0.87 -10.07 -23.50
C ASP A 11 0.02 -10.25 -22.26
N PHE A 12 0.30 -11.51 -21.91
CA PHE A 12 1.16 -11.86 -20.78
C PHE A 12 2.54 -11.17 -20.85
N ASP A 13 3.04 -10.89 -22.05
CA ASP A 13 4.31 -10.20 -22.28
C ASP A 13 4.28 -8.69 -21.94
N ASP A 14 3.09 -8.08 -21.95
CA ASP A 14 2.87 -6.64 -21.71
C ASP A 14 2.35 -6.33 -20.30
N MET A 15 2.18 -7.35 -19.45
CA MET A 15 1.65 -7.16 -18.12
C MET A 15 2.57 -6.32 -17.22
N ASN A 16 1.95 -5.45 -16.42
CA ASN A 16 2.67 -4.63 -15.47
C ASN A 16 3.37 -5.49 -14.40
N MET A 17 4.69 -5.37 -14.31
CA MET A 17 5.53 -6.11 -13.36
C MET A 17 5.12 -5.92 -11.90
N LEU A 18 4.49 -4.79 -11.56
CA LEU A 18 3.97 -4.54 -10.21
C LEU A 18 2.92 -5.55 -9.76
N LEU A 19 2.20 -6.19 -10.69
CA LEU A 19 1.24 -7.25 -10.37
C LEU A 19 1.97 -8.48 -9.82
N PHE A 20 3.09 -8.86 -10.43
CA PHE A 20 3.91 -9.96 -9.96
C PHE A 20 4.67 -9.57 -8.69
N VAL A 21 5.13 -8.33 -8.58
CA VAL A 21 5.73 -7.80 -7.33
C VAL A 21 4.72 -7.88 -6.18
N ALA A 22 3.44 -7.56 -6.40
CA ALA A 22 2.40 -7.71 -5.38
C ALA A 22 2.25 -9.17 -4.90
N ILE A 23 2.38 -10.15 -5.81
CA ILE A 23 2.42 -11.58 -5.46
C ILE A 23 3.66 -11.92 -4.63
N VAL A 24 4.83 -11.39 -4.98
CA VAL A 24 6.06 -11.58 -4.20
C VAL A 24 5.92 -11.00 -2.79
N LEU A 25 5.23 -9.87 -2.67
CA LEU A 25 4.94 -9.21 -1.40
C LEU A 25 3.79 -9.87 -0.62
N ASP A 26 3.15 -10.93 -1.13
CA ASP A 26 2.27 -11.78 -0.33
C ASP A 26 3.09 -12.85 0.40
N PRO A 27 3.13 -12.83 1.75
CA PRO A 27 3.93 -13.76 2.56
C PRO A 27 3.56 -15.23 2.36
N ARG A 28 2.37 -15.53 1.83
CA ARG A 28 1.90 -16.90 1.56
C ARG A 28 2.48 -17.48 0.27
N TYR A 29 2.91 -16.63 -0.66
CA TYR A 29 3.31 -17.03 -2.02
C TYR A 29 4.79 -16.75 -2.27
N LYS A 30 5.21 -15.50 -2.07
CA LYS A 30 6.57 -15.00 -2.37
C LYS A 30 7.02 -15.33 -3.79
N PHE A 31 8.33 -15.23 -4.03
CA PHE A 31 8.95 -15.43 -5.33
C PHE A 31 8.72 -16.84 -5.91
N LYS A 32 8.65 -17.86 -5.03
CA LYS A 32 8.40 -19.26 -5.44
C LYS A 32 7.13 -19.43 -6.26
N TYR A 33 6.07 -18.69 -5.92
CA TYR A 33 4.82 -18.77 -6.67
C TYR A 33 4.92 -18.09 -8.04
N VAL A 34 5.65 -16.98 -8.15
CA VAL A 34 5.90 -16.31 -9.44
C VAL A 34 6.69 -17.21 -10.38
N GLU A 35 7.72 -17.90 -9.89
CA GLU A 35 8.45 -18.90 -10.66
C GLU A 35 7.55 -20.06 -11.12
N PHE A 36 6.65 -20.52 -10.26
CA PHE A 36 5.66 -21.54 -10.59
C PHE A 36 4.69 -21.07 -11.69
N LEU A 37 4.18 -19.84 -11.60
CA LEU A 37 3.32 -19.25 -12.63
C LEU A 37 4.06 -19.17 -13.97
N PHE A 38 5.29 -18.65 -13.98
CA PHE A 38 6.04 -18.53 -15.23
C PHE A 38 6.38 -19.88 -15.87
N LYS A 39 6.59 -20.92 -15.07
CA LYS A 39 6.75 -22.29 -15.59
C LYS A 39 5.49 -22.86 -16.25
N ILE A 40 4.30 -22.43 -15.83
CA ILE A 40 3.03 -22.90 -16.39
C ILE A 40 2.66 -22.14 -17.65
N PHE A 41 2.82 -20.81 -17.64
CA PHE A 41 2.29 -19.94 -18.68
C PHE A 41 3.28 -19.62 -19.81
N TYR A 42 4.59 -19.76 -19.58
CA TYR A 42 5.61 -19.37 -20.56
C TYR A 42 6.50 -20.55 -20.98
N LYS A 43 7.17 -20.38 -22.11
CA LYS A 43 8.30 -21.26 -22.48
C LYS A 43 9.45 -21.06 -21.50
N PRO A 44 10.35 -22.06 -21.34
CA PRO A 44 11.42 -22.00 -20.34
C PRO A 44 12.30 -20.74 -20.40
N VAL A 45 12.63 -20.25 -21.59
CA VAL A 45 13.46 -19.04 -21.77
C VAL A 45 12.70 -17.76 -21.40
N GLU A 46 11.47 -17.60 -21.92
CA GLU A 46 10.60 -16.45 -21.69
C GLU A 46 10.20 -16.31 -20.21
N GLY A 47 9.96 -17.44 -19.53
CA GLY A 47 9.65 -17.46 -18.10
C GLY A 47 10.81 -17.04 -17.21
N VAL A 48 12.06 -17.39 -17.57
CA VAL A 48 13.26 -16.95 -16.85
C VAL A 48 13.50 -15.45 -17.06
N ASP A 49 13.33 -14.95 -18.28
CA ASP A 49 13.41 -13.51 -18.57
C ASP A 49 12.36 -12.73 -17.76
N SER A 50 11.12 -13.20 -17.74
CA SER A 50 10.03 -12.59 -16.95
C SER A 50 10.32 -12.61 -15.45
N SER A 51 10.82 -13.72 -14.91
CA SER A 51 11.25 -13.83 -13.50
C SER A 51 12.33 -12.79 -13.16
N THR A 52 13.31 -12.63 -14.06
CA THR A 52 14.39 -11.65 -13.92
C THR A 52 13.85 -10.22 -13.91
N LYS A 53 12.90 -9.89 -14.79
CA LYS A 53 12.23 -8.58 -14.81
C LYS A 53 11.51 -8.28 -13.49
N VAL A 54 10.81 -9.26 -12.92
CA VAL A 54 10.14 -9.09 -11.61
C VAL A 54 11.16 -8.83 -10.51
N ASN A 55 12.24 -9.60 -10.45
CA ASN A 55 13.29 -9.41 -9.45
C ASN A 55 13.99 -8.05 -9.57
N ASN A 56 14.32 -7.63 -10.80
CA ASN A 56 14.91 -6.32 -11.07
C ASN A 56 13.97 -5.19 -10.65
N THR A 57 12.67 -5.32 -10.95
CA THR A 57 11.66 -4.32 -10.55
C THR A 57 11.56 -4.20 -9.03
N LEU A 58 11.51 -5.33 -8.33
CA LEU A 58 11.48 -5.36 -6.85
C LEU A 58 12.76 -4.77 -6.25
N SER A 59 13.92 -5.08 -6.81
CA SER A 59 15.22 -4.58 -6.36
C SER A 59 15.36 -3.06 -6.60
N LEU A 60 14.82 -2.56 -7.71
CA LEU A 60 14.79 -1.14 -8.02
C LEU A 60 13.89 -0.37 -7.03
N LEU A 61 12.69 -0.89 -6.76
CA LEU A 61 11.80 -0.35 -5.73
C LEU A 61 12.50 -0.34 -4.36
N TYR A 62 13.13 -1.45 -4.00
CA TYR A 62 13.88 -1.56 -2.77
C TYR A 62 14.94 -0.48 -2.62
N THR A 63 15.79 -0.32 -3.63
CA THR A 63 16.85 0.69 -3.65
C THR A 63 16.29 2.10 -3.53
N HIS A 64 15.18 2.39 -4.21
CA HIS A 64 14.53 3.70 -4.15
C HIS A 64 14.03 4.01 -2.72
N TYR A 65 13.37 3.06 -2.06
CA TYR A 65 12.88 3.26 -0.69
C TYR A 65 14.02 3.27 0.33
N ALA A 66 15.08 2.49 0.12
CA ALA A 66 16.28 2.50 0.95
C ALA A 66 16.99 3.86 0.90
N ASN A 67 17.16 4.43 -0.30
CA ASN A 67 17.79 5.74 -0.47
C ASN A 67 16.93 6.86 0.13
N SER A 68 15.61 6.76 0.02
CA SER A 68 14.68 7.73 0.62
C SER A 68 14.74 7.76 2.15
N LEU A 69 15.24 6.70 2.81
CA LEU A 69 15.40 6.62 4.26
C LEU A 69 16.68 7.30 4.77
N VAL A 70 17.72 7.38 3.93
CA VAL A 70 19.01 8.01 4.27
C VAL A 70 18.92 9.53 4.18
N GLY A 71 17.95 10.07 3.42
CA GLY A 71 17.77 11.51 3.20
C GLY A 71 17.08 12.31 4.32
N THR A 72 16.81 11.71 5.49
CA THR A 72 16.16 12.39 6.62
C THR A 72 17.02 12.40 7.88
N HIS A 73 18.26 12.88 7.79
CA HIS A 73 19.07 13.26 8.95
C HIS A 73 19.83 14.58 8.69
N ASP A 74 19.49 15.59 9.50
CA ASP A 74 20.17 16.87 9.76
C ASP A 74 20.38 17.89 8.61
N GLU A 75 19.40 18.77 8.43
CA GLU A 75 19.69 20.20 8.25
C GLU A 75 19.44 20.95 9.58
N ASN A 76 20.20 20.58 10.63
CA ASN A 76 20.44 21.49 11.74
C ASN A 76 21.63 22.38 11.34
N ILE A 77 21.33 23.58 10.87
CA ILE A 77 22.31 24.67 10.75
C ILE A 77 22.84 24.97 12.16
N LYS A 78 23.99 24.39 12.51
CA LYS A 78 24.76 24.79 13.69
C LYS A 78 25.42 26.14 13.40
N PHE A 79 24.93 27.16 14.09
CA PHE A 79 25.54 28.48 14.18
C PHE A 79 26.84 28.34 15.00
N GLU A 80 27.99 28.48 14.35
CA GLU A 80 29.28 28.52 15.04
C GLU A 80 29.44 29.88 15.74
N ALA A 81 29.42 29.86 17.07
CA ALA A 81 29.98 30.93 17.89
C ALA A 81 31.19 30.35 18.63
N SER A 82 32.38 30.74 18.20
CA SER A 82 33.66 30.43 18.84
C SER A 82 33.69 30.95 20.28
N GLY A 83 33.94 30.05 21.22
CA GLY A 83 34.19 30.37 22.63
C GLY A 83 35.10 29.31 23.25
N MET A 84 36.39 29.63 23.32
CA MET A 84 37.44 28.81 23.94
C MET A 84 37.23 28.73 25.46
N SER A 85 37.21 27.54 26.04
CA SER A 85 37.71 27.31 27.40
C SER A 85 38.13 25.86 27.59
N GLN A 86 39.41 25.68 27.89
CA GLN A 86 39.96 24.44 28.43
C GLN A 86 39.38 24.19 29.82
N ASN A 87 39.13 22.91 30.14
CA ASN A 87 39.45 22.31 31.45
C ASN A 87 39.50 20.79 31.30
N ASN A 88 40.62 20.21 31.75
CA ASN A 88 40.85 18.78 31.88
C ASN A 88 40.04 18.24 33.07
N GLU A 89 39.05 17.40 32.81
CA GLU A 89 38.56 16.44 33.80
C GLU A 89 38.57 15.05 33.17
N MET A 90 39.24 14.12 33.87
CA MET A 90 39.37 12.71 33.52
C MET A 90 37.98 12.08 33.47
N GLN A 91 37.47 11.83 32.26
CA GLN A 91 36.14 11.26 32.08
C GLN A 91 36.25 9.78 31.72
N ASP A 92 35.73 8.97 32.64
CA ASP A 92 35.46 7.55 32.59
C ASP A 92 35.22 7.06 31.15
N CYS A 93 35.99 6.06 30.70
CA CYS A 93 35.74 5.45 29.40
C CYS A 93 34.40 4.75 29.48
N ASP A 94 33.35 5.41 28.98
CA ASP A 94 31.99 4.90 29.04
C ASP A 94 31.90 3.56 28.30
N VAL A 95 32.03 2.48 29.08
CA VAL A 95 31.94 1.09 28.61
C VAL A 95 30.58 0.87 27.95
N GLN A 96 29.56 1.64 28.35
CA GLN A 96 28.24 1.63 27.73
C GLN A 96 28.27 2.20 26.31
N SER A 97 28.91 3.35 26.07
CA SER A 97 29.11 3.87 24.71
C SER A 97 29.99 2.96 23.84
N GLN A 98 30.99 2.30 24.42
CA GLN A 98 31.78 1.29 23.71
C GLN A 98 30.96 0.02 23.40
N TRP A 99 30.08 -0.40 24.31
CA TRP A 99 29.15 -1.51 24.12
C TRP A 99 28.10 -1.19 23.06
N GLU A 100 27.53 0.02 23.07
CA GLU A 100 26.58 0.48 22.06
C GLU A 100 27.23 0.52 20.67
N LYS A 101 28.46 1.03 20.55
CA LYS A 101 29.25 0.97 19.31
C LYS A 101 29.61 -0.45 18.90
N PHE A 102 29.88 -1.34 19.86
CA PHE A 102 30.20 -2.74 19.59
C PHE A 102 28.95 -3.49 19.09
N VAL A 103 27.79 -3.27 19.71
CA VAL A 103 26.49 -3.82 19.29
C VAL A 103 26.05 -3.24 17.95
N GLU A 104 26.27 -1.96 17.67
CA GLU A 104 26.06 -1.37 16.34
C GLU A 104 26.97 -2.02 15.28
N ASN A 105 28.22 -2.31 15.63
CA ASN A 105 29.18 -2.96 14.75
C ASN A 105 28.89 -4.46 14.57
N GLU A 106 28.29 -5.13 15.56
CA GLU A 106 27.79 -6.52 15.48
C GLU A 106 26.44 -6.61 14.72
N ASN A 107 25.58 -5.59 14.80
CA ASN A 107 24.37 -5.51 13.98
C ASN A 107 24.68 -5.31 12.49
N ASN A 108 25.89 -4.85 12.17
CA ASN A 108 26.42 -4.81 10.80
C ASN A 108 26.82 -6.21 10.27
N VAL A 109 26.78 -7.26 11.12
CA VAL A 109 27.07 -8.65 10.75
C VAL A 109 25.86 -9.36 10.12
N ASP A 110 24.64 -8.80 10.22
CA ASP A 110 23.50 -9.31 9.47
C ASP A 110 23.44 -8.65 8.09
N THR A 111 24.45 -8.93 7.26
CA THR A 111 24.73 -8.36 5.92
C THR A 111 23.63 -8.60 4.87
N LYS A 112 22.51 -9.19 5.27
CA LYS A 112 21.35 -9.42 4.41
C LYS A 112 20.39 -8.25 4.52
N SER A 113 19.98 -7.70 3.37
CA SER A 113 18.93 -6.70 3.33
C SER A 113 17.64 -7.25 3.96
N ASP A 114 16.76 -6.39 4.50
CA ASP A 114 15.48 -6.88 5.04
C ASP A 114 14.62 -7.54 3.93
N LEU A 115 14.83 -7.16 2.66
CA LEU A 115 14.33 -7.87 1.49
C LEU A 115 14.86 -9.30 1.41
N ASP A 116 16.16 -9.52 1.53
CA ASP A 116 16.74 -10.87 1.52
C ASP A 116 16.20 -11.70 2.68
N LYS A 117 16.09 -11.11 3.88
CA LYS A 117 15.48 -11.77 5.05
C LYS A 117 14.04 -12.18 4.75
N TYR A 118 13.23 -11.28 4.17
CA TYR A 118 11.85 -11.58 3.80
C TYR A 118 11.76 -12.70 2.76
N LEU A 119 12.60 -12.70 1.72
CA LEU A 119 12.56 -13.70 0.66
C LEU A 119 13.03 -15.09 1.13
N LEU A 120 13.98 -15.15 2.05
CA LEU A 120 14.48 -16.40 2.64
C LEU A 120 13.53 -17.01 3.67
N ASP A 121 12.75 -16.17 4.34
CA ASP A 121 11.81 -16.61 5.35
C ASP A 121 10.75 -17.60 4.81
N GLY A 122 10.23 -18.44 5.70
CA GLY A 122 9.15 -19.37 5.38
C GLY A 122 7.88 -18.69 4.84
N LEU A 123 7.04 -19.47 4.18
CA LEU A 123 5.72 -19.01 3.73
C LEU A 123 4.74 -18.97 4.91
N GLU A 124 3.89 -17.95 4.92
CA GLU A 124 2.79 -17.83 5.87
C GLU A 124 1.69 -18.85 5.56
N LYS A 125 1.15 -19.52 6.59
CA LYS A 125 0.19 -20.63 6.45
C LYS A 125 -1.16 -20.36 7.13
N SER A 126 -1.35 -19.17 7.69
CA SER A 126 -2.58 -18.78 8.38
C SER A 126 -3.81 -18.83 7.45
N LYS A 127 -4.90 -19.46 7.93
CA LYS A 127 -6.16 -19.59 7.17
C LYS A 127 -6.95 -18.28 7.08
N ASN A 128 -7.01 -17.51 8.17
CA ASN A 128 -7.66 -16.20 8.23
C ASN A 128 -6.59 -15.10 8.10
N PHE A 129 -6.12 -14.89 6.87
CA PHE A 129 -4.98 -14.01 6.61
C PHE A 129 -5.41 -12.64 6.09
N ASN A 130 -5.02 -11.59 6.83
CA ASN A 130 -5.10 -10.21 6.36
C ASN A 130 -3.69 -9.71 6.03
N ILE A 131 -3.40 -9.57 4.74
CA ILE A 131 -2.08 -9.18 4.22
C ILE A 131 -1.62 -7.81 4.73
N LEU A 132 -2.52 -6.83 4.83
CA LEU A 132 -2.19 -5.48 5.30
C LEU A 132 -1.91 -5.46 6.80
N ALA A 133 -2.71 -6.21 7.59
CA ALA A 133 -2.47 -6.34 9.02
C ALA A 133 -1.17 -7.09 9.32
N TRP A 134 -0.82 -8.09 8.49
CA TRP A 134 0.45 -8.79 8.58
C TRP A 134 1.62 -7.85 8.32
N TRP A 135 1.60 -7.09 7.21
CA TRP A 135 2.67 -6.12 6.91
C TRP A 135 2.80 -5.02 7.95
N LYS A 136 1.69 -4.61 8.57
CA LYS A 136 1.72 -3.67 9.70
C LYS A 136 2.48 -4.25 10.89
N THR A 137 2.22 -5.52 11.25
CA THR A 137 2.87 -6.18 12.39
C THR A 137 4.32 -6.54 12.08
N SER A 138 4.63 -6.91 10.84
CA SER A 138 5.98 -7.29 10.38
C SER A 138 6.85 -6.08 10.00
N SER A 139 6.37 -4.84 10.19
CA SER A 139 7.09 -3.63 9.79
C SER A 139 8.38 -3.39 10.56
N GLU A 140 8.45 -3.81 11.83
CA GLU A 140 9.68 -3.75 12.62
C GLU A 140 10.75 -4.71 12.08
N ARG A 141 10.33 -5.87 11.57
CA ARG A 141 11.23 -6.89 11.01
C ARG A 141 11.67 -6.56 9.58
N TYR A 142 10.79 -5.93 8.81
CA TYR A 142 11.01 -5.57 7.41
C TYR A 142 10.65 -4.10 7.15
N PRO A 143 11.46 -3.13 7.63
CA PRO A 143 11.11 -1.72 7.61
C PRO A 143 10.99 -1.11 6.21
N ILE A 144 11.75 -1.60 5.23
CA ILE A 144 11.73 -1.09 3.86
C ILE A 144 10.67 -1.85 3.07
N VAL A 145 10.67 -3.18 3.16
CA VAL A 145 9.73 -4.02 2.40
C VAL A 145 8.28 -3.75 2.82
N SER A 146 8.01 -3.49 4.10
CA SER A 146 6.66 -3.16 4.57
C SER A 146 6.10 -1.86 3.97
N LYS A 147 6.97 -0.86 3.70
CA LYS A 147 6.57 0.37 3.02
C LYS A 147 6.23 0.10 1.55
N ILE A 148 7.07 -0.68 0.86
CA ILE A 148 6.81 -1.10 -0.52
C ILE A 148 5.50 -1.90 -0.58
N ALA A 149 5.30 -2.86 0.33
CA ALA A 149 4.09 -3.66 0.39
C ALA A 149 2.83 -2.81 0.60
N ARG A 150 2.87 -1.85 1.53
CA ARG A 150 1.74 -0.93 1.73
C ARG A 150 1.37 -0.20 0.45
N ASP A 151 2.35 0.32 -0.27
CA ASP A 151 2.12 1.21 -1.40
C ASP A 151 1.77 0.41 -2.68
N VAL A 152 2.41 -0.76 -2.90
CA VAL A 152 2.12 -1.65 -4.04
C VAL A 152 0.78 -2.37 -3.89
N LEU A 153 0.47 -2.89 -2.70
CA LEU A 153 -0.79 -3.61 -2.46
C LEU A 153 -2.03 -2.68 -2.45
N ALA A 154 -1.81 -1.36 -2.31
CA ALA A 154 -2.87 -0.37 -2.42
C ALA A 154 -3.22 0.00 -3.88
N ILE A 155 -2.43 -0.45 -4.86
CA ILE A 155 -2.70 -0.16 -6.28
C ILE A 155 -3.97 -0.89 -6.69
N PRO A 156 -5.01 -0.16 -7.16
CA PRO A 156 -6.23 -0.81 -7.63
C PRO A 156 -5.92 -1.63 -8.89
N VAL A 157 -6.26 -2.91 -8.84
CA VAL A 157 -6.05 -3.88 -9.92
C VAL A 157 -6.95 -3.59 -11.12
N SER A 158 -8.05 -2.85 -10.98
CA SER A 158 -8.93 -2.55 -12.13
C SER A 158 -9.54 -1.15 -12.08
N THR A 159 -9.59 -0.51 -13.25
CA THR A 159 -10.35 0.72 -13.50
C THR A 159 -11.86 0.48 -13.50
N VAL A 160 -12.34 -0.76 -13.49
CA VAL A 160 -13.79 -1.05 -13.40
C VAL A 160 -14.39 -0.51 -12.10
N ALA A 161 -13.60 -0.40 -11.03
CA ALA A 161 -14.04 0.27 -9.80
C ALA A 161 -14.29 1.77 -10.02
N SER A 162 -13.43 2.47 -10.77
CA SER A 162 -13.67 3.88 -11.11
C SER A 162 -14.83 4.03 -12.10
N GLU A 163 -14.95 3.16 -13.12
CA GLU A 163 -16.11 3.15 -14.04
C GLU A 163 -17.44 2.88 -13.32
N SER A 164 -17.46 2.01 -12.29
CA SER A 164 -18.64 1.77 -11.44
C SER A 164 -18.98 2.98 -10.57
N VAL A 165 -17.96 3.65 -10.01
CA VAL A 165 -18.14 4.93 -9.29
C VAL A 165 -18.69 6.02 -10.22
N PHE A 166 -18.19 6.12 -11.46
CA PHE A 166 -18.69 7.07 -12.46
C PHE A 166 -20.08 6.69 -12.99
N SER A 167 -20.38 5.42 -13.15
CA SER A 167 -21.71 4.93 -13.54
C SER A 167 -22.75 5.19 -12.44
N THR A 168 -22.35 5.02 -11.18
CA THR A 168 -23.14 5.45 -10.01
C THR A 168 -23.28 6.98 -9.98
N GLY A 169 -22.21 7.72 -10.31
CA GLY A 169 -22.24 9.18 -10.48
C GLY A 169 -23.24 9.65 -11.54
N GLY A 170 -23.40 8.90 -12.64
CA GLY A 170 -24.41 9.15 -13.66
C GLY A 170 -25.86 8.93 -13.20
N ARG A 171 -26.09 8.19 -12.10
CA ARG A 171 -27.41 8.07 -11.45
C ARG A 171 -27.63 9.10 -10.34
N ILE A 172 -26.55 9.60 -9.73
CA ILE A 172 -26.59 10.68 -8.73
C ILE A 172 -26.84 12.04 -9.40
N LEU A 173 -26.41 12.20 -10.65
CA LEU A 173 -26.71 13.33 -11.53
C LEU A 173 -27.97 13.03 -12.37
N ASP A 174 -29.13 12.93 -11.73
CA ASP A 174 -30.42 12.91 -12.45
C ASP A 174 -30.63 14.26 -13.19
N CYS A 175 -31.50 14.29 -14.19
CA CYS A 175 -31.86 15.47 -14.98
C CYS A 175 -32.29 16.68 -14.13
N TYR A 176 -32.73 16.45 -12.89
CA TYR A 176 -33.04 17.47 -11.87
C TYR A 176 -31.82 18.14 -11.21
N ARG A 177 -30.61 17.58 -11.36
CA ARG A 177 -29.34 18.10 -10.79
C ARG A 177 -28.37 18.62 -11.86
N SER A 178 -28.79 18.68 -13.13
CA SER A 178 -28.05 19.25 -14.28
C SER A 178 -27.60 20.70 -14.10
N SER A 179 -28.15 21.41 -13.10
CA SER A 179 -27.82 22.78 -12.73
C SER A 179 -26.60 22.92 -11.80
N LEU A 180 -26.05 21.82 -11.28
CA LEU A 180 -24.91 21.89 -10.37
C LEU A 180 -23.63 22.24 -11.13
N SER A 181 -22.81 23.11 -10.54
CA SER A 181 -21.45 23.33 -11.03
C SER A 181 -20.62 22.04 -10.86
N PRO A 182 -19.65 21.75 -11.76
CA PRO A 182 -18.78 20.59 -11.63
C PRO A 182 -18.12 20.48 -10.24
N LYS A 183 -17.70 21.61 -9.66
CA LYS A 183 -17.11 21.68 -8.31
C LYS A 183 -18.09 21.25 -7.21
N THR A 184 -19.37 21.60 -7.35
CA THR A 184 -20.40 21.22 -6.37
C THR A 184 -20.73 19.73 -6.48
N ALA A 185 -20.82 19.20 -7.71
CA ALA A 185 -21.02 17.77 -7.94
C ALA A 185 -19.84 16.95 -7.39
N GLU A 186 -18.61 17.39 -7.64
CA GLU A 186 -17.38 16.81 -7.10
C GLU A 186 -17.38 16.79 -5.56
N ALA A 187 -17.68 17.93 -4.92
CA ALA A 187 -17.77 18.01 -3.46
C ALA A 187 -18.85 17.08 -2.87
N LEU A 188 -19.99 16.93 -3.54
CA LEU A 188 -21.06 16.01 -3.13
C LEU A 188 -20.63 14.54 -3.26
N ILE A 189 -19.95 14.18 -4.36
CA ILE A 189 -19.44 12.81 -4.55
C ILE A 189 -18.38 12.48 -3.49
N TYR A 190 -17.44 13.39 -3.23
CA TYR A 190 -16.42 13.19 -2.20
C TYR A 190 -17.02 13.08 -0.81
N SER A 191 -17.91 14.00 -0.42
CA SER A 191 -18.57 13.94 0.89
C SER A 191 -19.38 12.66 1.06
N GLN A 192 -20.12 12.23 0.03
CA GLN A 192 -20.84 10.96 0.05
C GLN A 192 -19.88 9.76 0.23
N GLN A 193 -18.78 9.71 -0.51
CA GLN A 193 -17.80 8.62 -0.42
C GLN A 193 -17.13 8.56 0.96
N TRP A 194 -16.81 9.72 1.54
CA TRP A 194 -16.19 9.85 2.86
C TRP A 194 -17.18 9.46 3.98
N LEU A 195 -18.44 9.88 3.87
CA LEU A 195 -19.50 9.49 4.79
C LEU A 195 -19.75 7.98 4.73
N ARG A 196 -19.80 7.38 3.53
CA ARG A 196 -19.92 5.92 3.40
C ARG A 196 -18.77 5.18 4.07
N THR A 197 -17.54 5.67 3.89
CA THR A 197 -16.33 5.04 4.46
C THR A 197 -16.28 5.14 6.00
N THR A 198 -16.91 6.17 6.57
CA THR A 198 -17.03 6.35 8.03
C THR A 198 -18.19 5.55 8.63
N THR A 199 -19.31 5.39 7.92
CA THR A 199 -20.48 4.62 8.40
C THR A 199 -20.34 3.10 8.33
N PHE A 200 -19.39 2.57 7.55
CA PHE A 200 -19.10 1.12 7.50
C PHE A 200 -18.59 0.54 8.82
N LYS A 201 -18.37 1.36 9.86
CA LYS A 201 -18.14 0.87 11.21
C LYS A 201 -19.39 0.56 12.01
N GLU A 202 -20.61 0.95 11.60
CA GLU A 202 -21.76 0.67 12.48
C GLU A 202 -23.15 0.46 11.86
N TYR A 203 -23.48 0.81 10.60
CA TYR A 203 -24.84 0.53 10.08
C TYR A 203 -24.89 0.15 8.60
N LYS A 204 -25.74 -0.82 8.26
CA LYS A 204 -26.03 -1.24 6.89
C LYS A 204 -26.89 -0.19 6.21
N PHE A 205 -26.49 0.20 5.01
CA PHE A 205 -27.09 1.28 4.24
C PHE A 205 -28.52 0.96 3.77
N GLU A 206 -28.81 -0.31 3.50
CA GLU A 206 -30.15 -0.80 3.18
C GLU A 206 -31.17 -0.46 4.27
N ASP A 207 -30.79 -0.61 5.55
CA ASP A 207 -31.70 -0.33 6.68
C ASP A 207 -32.04 1.18 6.77
N LEU A 208 -31.10 2.06 6.38
CA LEU A 208 -31.28 3.51 6.38
C LEU A 208 -32.14 4.00 5.21
N LEU A 209 -32.04 3.33 4.05
CA LEU A 209 -32.86 3.64 2.88
C LEU A 209 -34.33 3.26 3.11
N ASP A 210 -34.58 2.13 3.77
CA ASP A 210 -35.93 1.72 4.15
C ASP A 210 -36.52 2.71 5.17
N GLU A 211 -35.72 3.24 6.10
CA GLU A 211 -36.16 4.24 7.07
C GLU A 211 -36.52 5.59 6.39
N ILE A 212 -35.69 6.06 5.46
CA ILE A 212 -35.95 7.29 4.69
C ILE A 212 -37.20 7.13 3.80
N GLN A 213 -37.35 5.98 3.15
CA GLN A 213 -38.51 5.71 2.30
C GLN A 213 -39.81 5.61 3.13
N ASN A 214 -39.74 5.11 4.36
CA ASN A 214 -40.89 5.06 5.28
C ASN A 214 -41.27 6.45 5.82
N LEU A 215 -40.31 7.35 6.00
CA LEU A 215 -40.57 8.74 6.41
C LEU A 215 -41.27 9.56 5.30
N ASP A 216 -40.87 9.38 4.05
CA ASP A 216 -41.51 10.02 2.88
C ASP A 216 -42.98 9.55 2.66
N ILE A 217 -43.30 8.32 3.05
CA ILE A 217 -44.66 7.77 2.98
C ILE A 217 -45.55 8.37 4.07
N LEU A 218 -45.00 8.62 5.27
CA LEU A 218 -45.74 9.23 6.38
C LEU A 218 -46.05 10.72 6.12
N GLU A 219 -45.13 11.46 5.51
CA GLU A 219 -45.31 12.89 5.21
C GLU A 219 -46.36 13.12 4.11
N LYS A 220 -46.46 12.20 3.14
CA LYS A 220 -47.49 12.24 2.08
C LYS A 220 -48.88 11.76 2.55
N GLY A 221 -48.96 11.04 3.67
CA GLY A 221 -50.21 10.59 4.28
C GLY A 221 -50.93 11.65 5.11
N THR A 222 -50.24 12.70 5.56
CA THR A 222 -50.79 13.71 6.50
C THR A 222 -51.37 14.96 5.84
N SER A 223 -51.36 15.08 4.50
CA SER A 223 -51.84 16.29 3.80
C SER A 223 -53.29 16.24 3.28
N HIS A 224 -54.09 15.25 3.66
CA HIS A 224 -55.53 15.21 3.38
C HIS A 224 -56.34 14.87 4.65
N ASN A 225 -56.67 15.92 5.41
CA ASN A 225 -57.94 16.09 6.12
C ASN A 225 -58.13 17.56 6.46
#